data_AF-A0A923Y4Z5-F1
#
_entry.id   AF-A0A923Y4Z5-F1
#
_cell.length_a   1.000
_cell.length_b   1.000
_cell.length_c   1.000
_cell.angle_alpha   90.00
_cell.angle_beta   90.00
_cell.angle_gamma   90.00
#
_symmetry.space_group_name_H-M   'P 1'
#
loop_
_entity.id
_entity.type
_entity.pdbx_description
1 polymer ?
#
loop_
_entity_poly.entity_id
_entity_poly.type
_entity_poly.pdbx_seq_one_letter_code
_entity_poly.pdbx_strand_id
1 'polypeptide(L)'
;RMFPPEPERTAMTALGGGSLAKSCRRHVPQASMRVVEINPHVIALREAFSVPPDDARFQVVEADGARFVRETDERFDVLLVDAFDAQGMPSALGSRRFYDDCLDVLQPGGLMVVNLHAAHPHFLVYLDRIRRSFGENVLRVDDKDGSNSVIFACKGDRLQRAVAGPLRRPAALGADAWEQLQGAFSRVAGALQNRAR
;
A
#
# COMPACT_ATOMS: atom_id res chain seq x y z
N ARG A 1 -6.11 8.16 -14.91
CA ARG A 1 -4.87 7.58 -14.33
C ARG A 1 -5.23 6.96 -12.99
N MET A 2 -4.70 5.77 -12.67
CA MET A 2 -5.05 5.01 -11.47
C MET A 2 -4.44 5.61 -10.19
N PHE A 3 -3.16 5.99 -10.22
CA PHE A 3 -2.43 6.50 -9.07
C PHE A 3 -2.63 8.01 -8.86
N PRO A 4 -2.56 8.51 -7.61
CA PRO A 4 -2.39 9.94 -7.35
C PRO A 4 -1.18 10.49 -8.10
N PRO A 5 -1.31 11.61 -8.83
CA PRO A 5 -0.15 12.30 -9.36
C PRO A 5 0.65 12.84 -8.17
N GLU A 6 1.93 12.47 -8.06
CA GLU A 6 2.88 13.04 -7.09
C GLU A 6 2.37 13.03 -5.64
N PRO A 7 2.24 11.86 -4.99
CA PRO A 7 1.74 11.80 -3.61
C PRO A 7 2.67 12.58 -2.68
N GLU A 8 2.08 13.38 -1.78
CA GLU A 8 2.81 14.22 -0.82
C GLU A 8 2.86 13.57 0.56
N ARG A 9 1.80 12.85 0.94
CA ARG A 9 1.67 12.21 2.25
C ARG A 9 1.38 10.72 2.10
N THR A 10 2.28 9.91 2.61
CA THR A 10 2.15 8.45 2.57
C THR A 10 2.26 7.87 3.97
N ALA A 11 1.56 6.77 4.19
CA ALA A 11 1.71 5.96 5.39
C ALA A 11 1.85 4.49 5.02
N MET A 12 2.52 3.73 5.88
CA MET A 12 2.70 2.29 5.73
C MET A 12 2.56 1.60 7.08
N THR A 13 1.81 0.50 7.15
CA THR A 13 1.81 -0.39 8.33
C THR A 13 2.84 -1.50 8.15
N ALA A 14 3.60 -1.77 9.22
CA ALA A 14 4.77 -2.63 9.32
C ALA A 14 6.02 -2.10 8.59
N LEU A 15 7.16 -2.11 9.28
CA LEU A 15 8.46 -1.75 8.71
C LEU A 15 9.13 -2.97 8.05
N GLY A 16 9.08 -4.12 8.72
CA GLY A 16 9.84 -5.31 8.32
C GLY A 16 11.33 -5.00 8.14
N GLY A 17 11.94 -5.50 7.06
CA GLY A 17 13.32 -5.14 6.67
C GLY A 17 13.45 -3.77 5.98
N GLY A 18 12.36 -3.00 5.89
CA GLY A 18 12.31 -1.65 5.32
C GLY A 18 12.53 -1.56 3.81
N SER A 19 12.40 -2.65 3.06
CA SER A 19 12.58 -2.65 1.59
C SER A 19 11.60 -1.70 0.89
N LEU A 20 10.30 -1.77 1.23
CA LEU A 20 9.28 -0.87 0.69
C LEU A 20 9.52 0.59 1.13
N ALA A 21 9.79 0.82 2.41
CA ALA A 21 10.13 2.14 2.94
C ALA A 21 11.30 2.79 2.16
N LYS A 22 12.40 2.04 1.97
CA LYS A 22 13.57 2.49 1.21
C LYS A 22 13.25 2.74 -0.26
N SER A 23 12.45 1.88 -0.89
CA SER A 23 12.01 2.04 -2.27
C SER A 23 11.20 3.32 -2.45
N CYS A 24 10.21 3.57 -1.58
CA CYS A 24 9.42 4.79 -1.59
C CYS A 24 10.28 6.02 -1.36
N ARG A 25 11.21 6.00 -0.39
CA ARG A 25 12.14 7.12 -0.14
C ARG A 25 13.02 7.44 -1.36
N ARG A 26 13.43 6.41 -2.12
CA ARG A 26 14.28 6.56 -3.32
C ARG A 26 13.50 7.07 -4.54
N HIS A 27 12.31 6.52 -4.78
CA HIS A 27 11.57 6.73 -6.03
C HIS A 27 10.44 7.75 -5.92
N VAL A 28 10.08 8.16 -4.70
CA VAL A 28 9.11 9.21 -4.43
C VAL A 28 9.70 10.19 -3.40
N PRO A 29 10.86 10.81 -3.67
CA PRO A 29 11.65 11.51 -2.65
C PRO A 29 11.01 12.78 -2.08
N GLN A 30 9.96 13.30 -2.73
CA GLN A 30 9.21 14.46 -2.27
C GLN A 30 8.09 14.10 -1.29
N ALA A 31 7.63 12.85 -1.27
CA ALA A 31 6.61 12.40 -0.34
C ALA A 31 7.17 12.34 1.08
N SER A 32 6.36 12.79 2.03
CA SER A 32 6.51 12.41 3.44
C SER A 32 5.96 10.99 3.64
N MET A 33 6.60 10.23 4.54
CA MET A 33 6.24 8.85 4.85
C MET A 33 6.25 8.62 6.36
N ARG A 34 5.11 8.17 6.90
CA ARG A 34 5.04 7.47 8.20
C ARG A 34 5.13 5.97 7.97
N VAL A 35 6.04 5.30 8.68
CA VAL A 35 6.06 3.84 8.77
C VAL A 35 5.70 3.46 10.20
N VAL A 36 4.63 2.71 10.38
CA VAL A 36 4.13 2.31 11.70
C VAL A 36 4.54 0.87 11.97
N GLU A 37 5.35 0.65 12.99
CA GLU A 37 5.85 -0.68 13.37
C GLU A 37 5.47 -0.97 14.82
N ILE A 38 4.94 -2.15 15.10
CA ILE A 38 4.49 -2.53 16.44
C ILE A 38 5.62 -3.14 17.26
N ASN A 39 6.61 -3.76 16.60
CA ASN A 39 7.68 -4.48 17.25
C ASN A 39 8.93 -3.60 17.42
N PRO A 40 9.28 -3.17 18.66
CA PRO A 40 10.45 -2.34 18.91
C PRO A 40 11.77 -3.02 18.51
N HIS A 41 11.83 -4.35 18.49
CA HIS A 41 13.02 -5.08 18.05
C HIS A 41 13.26 -4.97 16.54
N VAL A 42 12.19 -4.85 15.74
CA VAL A 42 12.33 -4.60 14.29
C VAL A 42 12.87 -3.18 14.06
N ILE A 43 12.36 -2.21 14.81
CA ILE A 43 12.85 -0.82 14.77
C ILE A 43 14.33 -0.74 15.19
N ALA A 44 14.73 -1.50 16.21
CA ALA A 44 16.12 -1.54 16.67
C ALA A 44 17.09 -2.09 15.60
N LEU A 45 16.61 -2.92 14.66
CA LEU A 45 17.43 -3.47 13.56
C LEU A 45 17.48 -2.57 12.32
N ARG A 46 16.83 -1.40 12.34
CA ARG A 46 16.71 -0.51 11.18
C ARG A 46 18.07 -0.18 10.53
N GLU A 47 19.09 0.06 11.34
CA GLU A 47 20.44 0.40 10.85
C GLU A 47 21.10 -0.79 10.17
N ALA A 48 20.95 -1.99 10.72
CA ALA A 48 21.45 -3.23 10.12
C ALA A 48 20.81 -3.49 8.74
N PHE A 49 19.57 -3.06 8.54
CA PHE A 49 18.89 -3.11 7.24
C PHE A 49 19.05 -1.83 6.40
N SER A 50 19.88 -0.89 6.82
CA SER A 50 20.12 0.41 6.16
C SER A 50 18.85 1.21 5.89
N VAL A 51 17.87 1.11 6.79
CA VAL A 51 16.69 1.99 6.80
C VAL A 51 17.16 3.38 7.27
N PRO A 52 16.78 4.45 6.56
CA PRO A 52 17.26 5.79 6.90
C PRO A 52 16.77 6.23 8.30
N PRO A 53 17.53 7.10 8.99
CA PRO A 53 17.06 7.72 10.21
C PRO A 53 15.88 8.64 9.94
N ASP A 54 15.17 8.98 11.02
CA ASP A 54 14.03 9.88 10.98
C ASP A 54 14.46 11.30 10.56
N ASP A 55 13.68 11.89 9.66
CA ASP A 55 13.83 13.28 9.19
C ASP A 55 12.45 13.92 8.97
N ALA A 56 12.41 15.12 8.37
CA ALA A 56 11.16 15.83 8.10
C ALA A 56 10.20 15.10 7.14
N ARG A 57 10.69 14.13 6.36
CA ARG A 57 9.94 13.39 5.33
C ARG A 57 9.88 11.88 5.58
N PHE A 58 10.60 11.34 6.56
CA PHE A 58 10.57 9.92 6.88
C PHE A 58 10.54 9.74 8.39
N GLN A 59 9.52 9.09 8.91
CA GLN A 59 9.42 8.79 10.35
C GLN A 59 8.99 7.35 10.56
N VAL A 60 9.65 6.66 11.50
CA VAL A 60 9.22 5.35 11.99
C VAL A 60 8.55 5.54 13.35
N VAL A 61 7.28 5.17 13.43
CA VAL A 61 6.45 5.33 14.62
C VAL A 61 6.24 3.96 15.26
N GLU A 62 6.67 3.80 16.50
CA GLU A 62 6.35 2.61 17.29
C GLU A 62 4.88 2.67 17.74
N ALA A 63 4.00 1.93 17.07
CA ALA A 63 2.58 1.87 17.41
C ALA A 63 1.90 0.65 16.79
N ASP A 64 0.72 0.30 17.33
CA ASP A 64 -0.20 -0.58 16.62
C ASP A 64 -0.76 0.14 15.38
N GLY A 65 -0.67 -0.51 14.22
CA GLY A 65 -1.08 0.08 12.94
C GLY A 65 -2.56 0.42 12.86
N ALA A 66 -3.44 -0.43 13.42
CA ALA A 66 -4.88 -0.17 13.41
C ALA A 66 -5.23 0.99 14.33
N ARG A 67 -4.57 1.06 15.49
CA ARG A 67 -4.68 2.17 16.43
C ARG A 67 -4.21 3.48 15.82
N PHE A 68 -3.04 3.48 15.17
CA PHE A 68 -2.51 4.67 14.49
C PHE A 68 -3.49 5.21 13.46
N VAL A 69 -4.01 4.35 12.58
CA VAL A 69 -4.98 4.76 11.54
C VAL A 69 -6.26 5.32 12.15
N ARG A 70 -6.75 4.72 13.24
CA ARG A 70 -7.97 5.18 13.92
C ARG A 70 -7.80 6.52 14.66
N GLU A 71 -6.62 6.78 15.21
CA GLU A 71 -6.38 7.91 16.13
C GLU A 71 -5.67 9.10 15.46
N THR A 72 -5.14 8.94 14.24
CA THR A 72 -4.41 10.02 13.56
C THR A 72 -5.35 11.05 12.92
N ASP A 73 -4.99 12.33 13.07
CA ASP A 73 -5.63 13.45 12.37
C ASP A 73 -5.03 13.69 10.97
N GLU A 74 -4.00 12.92 10.59
CA GLU A 74 -3.36 13.06 9.29
C GLU A 74 -4.25 12.52 8.16
N ARG A 75 -4.02 13.02 6.94
CA ARG A 75 -4.68 12.55 5.73
C ARG A 75 -3.65 12.18 4.67
N PHE A 76 -3.81 10.99 4.07
CA PHE A 76 -2.81 10.39 3.20
C PHE A 76 -3.29 10.29 1.75
N ASP A 77 -2.37 10.51 0.81
CA ASP A 77 -2.59 10.22 -0.60
C ASP A 77 -2.46 8.73 -0.90
N VAL A 78 -1.54 8.07 -0.20
CA VAL A 78 -1.31 6.63 -0.30
C VAL A 78 -1.14 6.01 1.08
N LEU A 79 -1.91 4.94 1.36
CA LEU A 79 -1.77 4.12 2.55
C LEU A 79 -1.40 2.69 2.14
N LEU A 80 -0.20 2.24 2.51
CA LEU A 80 0.29 0.89 2.28
C LEU A 80 -0.02 0.01 3.49
N VAL A 81 -0.69 -1.12 3.27
CA VAL A 81 -0.98 -2.12 4.31
C VAL A 81 -0.26 -3.40 3.96
N ASP A 82 0.89 -3.62 4.60
CA ASP A 82 1.78 -4.77 4.37
C ASP A 82 2.19 -5.43 5.69
N ALA A 83 1.21 -5.82 6.50
CA ALA A 83 1.46 -6.40 7.82
C ALA A 83 1.06 -7.88 7.85
N PHE A 84 2.06 -8.73 8.07
CA PHE A 84 1.90 -10.15 8.34
C PHE A 84 2.76 -10.56 9.54
N ASP A 85 2.23 -11.42 10.38
CA ASP A 85 2.97 -12.17 11.38
C ASP A 85 3.04 -13.66 10.99
N ALA A 86 3.56 -14.50 11.89
CA ALA A 86 3.68 -15.94 11.65
C ALA A 86 2.34 -16.67 11.40
N GLN A 87 1.22 -16.07 11.79
CA GLN A 87 -0.14 -16.58 11.63
C GLN A 87 -0.92 -15.88 10.50
N GLY A 88 -0.31 -14.90 9.83
CA GLY A 88 -0.91 -14.15 8.74
C GLY A 88 -1.21 -12.71 9.11
N MET A 89 -2.26 -12.14 8.53
CA MET A 89 -2.63 -10.74 8.82
C MET A 89 -3.24 -10.62 10.23
N PRO A 90 -2.75 -9.70 11.08
CA PRO A 90 -3.35 -9.45 12.39
C PRO A 90 -4.85 -9.14 12.28
N SER A 91 -5.65 -9.71 13.20
CA SER A 91 -7.13 -9.62 13.13
C SER A 91 -7.66 -8.18 13.10
N ALA A 92 -6.98 -7.26 13.79
CA ALA A 92 -7.30 -5.84 13.77
C ALA A 92 -7.17 -5.24 12.36
N LEU A 93 -6.06 -5.51 11.67
CA LEU A 93 -5.77 -5.04 10.30
C LEU A 93 -6.60 -5.77 9.22
N GLY A 94 -7.13 -6.96 9.55
CA GLY A 94 -8.08 -7.69 8.69
C GLY A 94 -9.55 -7.33 8.92
N SER A 95 -9.86 -6.43 9.88
CA SER A 95 -11.23 -6.12 10.28
C SER A 95 -11.91 -5.14 9.31
N ARG A 96 -13.25 -5.20 9.24
CA ARG A 96 -14.02 -4.22 8.47
C ARG A 96 -13.79 -2.80 9.00
N ARG A 97 -13.78 -2.64 10.32
CA ARG A 97 -13.57 -1.37 11.00
C ARG A 97 -12.25 -0.71 10.57
N PHE A 98 -11.17 -1.48 10.50
CA PHE A 98 -9.88 -0.96 10.05
C PHE A 98 -9.95 -0.43 8.61
N TYR A 99 -10.63 -1.12 7.69
CA TYR A 99 -10.77 -0.61 6.32
C TYR A 99 -11.67 0.63 6.21
N ASP A 100 -12.68 0.76 7.09
CA ASP A 100 -13.45 2.01 7.20
C ASP A 100 -12.57 3.15 7.74
N ASP A 101 -11.78 2.91 8.79
CA ASP A 101 -10.84 3.90 9.33
C ASP A 101 -9.77 4.29 8.27
N CYS A 102 -9.27 3.33 7.49
CA CYS A 102 -8.38 3.58 6.35
C CYS A 102 -9.04 4.50 5.30
N LEU A 103 -10.31 4.27 4.96
CA LEU A 103 -11.04 5.12 4.03
C LEU A 103 -11.17 6.56 4.58
N ASP A 104 -11.38 6.72 5.88
CA ASP A 104 -11.54 8.02 6.52
C ASP A 104 -10.25 8.85 6.50
N VAL A 105 -9.10 8.22 6.73
CA VAL A 105 -7.78 8.90 6.69
C VAL A 105 -7.24 9.13 5.28
N LEU A 106 -7.86 8.61 4.23
CA LEU A 106 -7.44 8.93 2.86
C LEU A 106 -7.94 10.32 2.43
N GLN A 107 -7.09 11.04 1.70
CA GLN A 107 -7.48 12.23 0.95
C GLN A 107 -8.51 11.89 -0.13
N PRO A 108 -9.32 12.84 -0.62
CA PRO A 108 -10.14 12.63 -1.82
C PRO A 108 -9.29 12.13 -3.00
N GLY A 109 -9.64 10.98 -3.56
CA GLY A 109 -8.84 10.31 -4.59
C GLY A 109 -7.62 9.55 -4.05
N GLY A 110 -7.45 9.46 -2.73
CA GLY A 110 -6.39 8.69 -2.09
C GLY A 110 -6.53 7.19 -2.33
N LEU A 111 -5.42 6.47 -2.16
CA LEU A 111 -5.28 5.07 -2.51
C LEU A 111 -4.77 4.25 -1.32
N MET A 112 -5.56 3.28 -0.88
CA MET A 112 -5.06 2.18 -0.06
C MET A 112 -4.52 1.07 -0.96
N VAL A 113 -3.36 0.52 -0.61
CA VAL A 113 -2.76 -0.65 -1.27
C VAL A 113 -2.49 -1.70 -0.21
N VAL A 114 -3.18 -2.85 -0.32
CA VAL A 114 -3.09 -3.94 0.66
C VAL A 114 -2.42 -5.14 0.01
N ASN A 115 -1.39 -5.68 0.66
CA ASN A 115 -0.82 -6.97 0.30
C ASN A 115 -1.61 -8.07 1.04
N LEU A 116 -2.18 -9.04 0.31
CA LEU A 116 -2.90 -10.18 0.88
C LEU A 116 -2.26 -11.49 0.40
N HIS A 117 -2.02 -12.42 1.33
CA HIS A 117 -1.63 -13.78 0.98
C HIS A 117 -2.82 -14.51 0.33
N ALA A 118 -2.70 -14.86 -0.95
CA ALA A 118 -3.81 -15.35 -1.78
C ALA A 118 -4.31 -16.73 -1.34
N ALA A 119 -3.43 -17.56 -0.75
CA ALA A 119 -3.79 -18.87 -0.22
C ALA A 119 -4.29 -18.82 1.24
N HIS A 120 -4.35 -17.64 1.88
CA HIS A 120 -4.82 -17.54 3.25
C HIS A 120 -6.33 -17.89 3.34
N PRO A 121 -6.78 -18.70 4.34
CA PRO A 121 -8.18 -19.13 4.44
C PRO A 121 -9.20 -17.98 4.46
N HIS A 122 -8.81 -16.84 5.05
CA HIS A 122 -9.65 -15.64 5.13
C HIS A 122 -9.48 -14.65 3.97
N PHE A 123 -8.75 -15.00 2.91
CA PHE A 123 -8.51 -14.11 1.77
C PHE A 123 -9.79 -13.45 1.24
N LEU A 124 -10.82 -14.26 0.93
CA LEU A 124 -12.09 -13.76 0.41
C LEU A 124 -12.85 -12.90 1.44
N VAL A 125 -12.68 -13.19 2.74
CA VAL A 125 -13.27 -12.39 3.82
C VAL A 125 -12.63 -11.00 3.87
N TYR A 126 -11.30 -10.92 3.77
CA TYR A 126 -10.59 -9.64 3.73
C TYR A 126 -10.97 -8.83 2.49
N LEU A 127 -11.02 -9.47 1.32
CA LEU A 127 -11.43 -8.82 0.08
C LEU A 127 -12.88 -8.30 0.15
N ASP A 128 -13.82 -9.07 0.71
CA ASP A 128 -15.20 -8.63 0.93
C ASP A 128 -15.27 -7.40 1.85
N ARG A 129 -14.52 -7.42 2.97
CA ARG A 129 -14.49 -6.27 3.90
C ARG A 129 -13.92 -5.01 3.26
N ILE A 130 -12.87 -5.13 2.44
CA ILE A 130 -12.34 -4.00 1.66
C ILE A 130 -13.41 -3.47 0.70
N ARG A 131 -14.07 -4.35 -0.06
CA ARG A 131 -15.14 -3.98 -0.99
C ARG A 131 -16.33 -3.31 -0.31
N ARG A 132 -16.73 -3.76 0.88
CA ARG A 132 -17.82 -3.10 1.60
C ARG A 132 -17.46 -1.70 2.10
N SER A 133 -16.18 -1.39 2.28
CA SER A 133 -15.70 -0.06 2.68
C SER A 133 -15.53 0.85 1.45
N PHE A 134 -14.88 0.36 0.39
CA PHE A 134 -14.51 1.15 -0.78
C PHE A 134 -15.49 1.04 -1.97
N GLY A 135 -16.53 0.20 -1.84
CA GLY A 135 -17.47 -0.12 -2.91
C GLY A 135 -16.78 -0.75 -4.12
N GLU A 136 -17.24 -0.35 -5.31
CA GLU A 136 -16.64 -0.79 -6.58
C GLU A 136 -15.24 -0.21 -6.83
N ASN A 137 -14.71 0.66 -5.98
CA ASN A 137 -13.39 1.27 -6.17
C ASN A 137 -12.24 0.37 -5.74
N VAL A 138 -12.30 -0.91 -6.11
CA VAL A 138 -11.30 -1.92 -5.75
C VAL A 138 -10.78 -2.60 -7.02
N LEU A 139 -9.47 -2.79 -7.10
CA LEU A 139 -8.79 -3.55 -8.14
C LEU A 139 -7.89 -4.59 -7.48
N ARG A 140 -8.11 -5.85 -7.82
CA ARG A 140 -7.23 -6.97 -7.42
C ARG A 140 -6.19 -7.18 -8.52
N VAL A 141 -4.94 -7.32 -8.11
CA VAL A 141 -3.82 -7.68 -8.98
C VAL A 141 -3.10 -8.86 -8.35
N ASP A 142 -3.20 -10.02 -8.99
CA ASP A 142 -2.47 -11.20 -8.54
C ASP A 142 -1.01 -11.13 -8.95
N ASP A 143 -0.11 -11.58 -8.07
CA ASP A 143 1.29 -11.73 -8.43
C ASP A 143 1.49 -12.91 -9.40
N LYS A 144 2.65 -12.96 -10.06
CA LYS A 144 2.99 -13.93 -11.11
C LYS A 144 2.75 -15.38 -10.68
N ASP A 145 3.14 -15.70 -9.45
CA ASP A 145 3.10 -17.07 -8.93
C ASP A 145 1.81 -17.34 -8.12
N GLY A 146 0.90 -16.36 -8.05
CA GLY A 146 -0.38 -16.48 -7.35
C GLY A 146 -0.28 -16.60 -5.82
N SER A 147 0.90 -16.36 -5.25
CA SER A 147 1.13 -16.41 -3.80
C SER A 147 0.50 -15.23 -3.08
N ASN A 148 0.63 -14.03 -3.65
CA ASN A 148 0.08 -12.79 -3.11
C ASN A 148 -0.88 -12.14 -4.10
N SER A 149 -1.87 -11.43 -3.58
CA SER A 149 -2.71 -10.51 -4.32
C SER A 149 -2.57 -9.11 -3.72
N VAL A 150 -2.22 -8.15 -4.57
CA VAL A 150 -2.22 -6.74 -4.21
C VAL A 150 -3.59 -6.15 -4.51
N ILE A 151 -4.23 -5.61 -3.49
CA ILE A 151 -5.55 -4.97 -3.58
C ILE A 151 -5.36 -3.46 -3.56
N PHE A 152 -5.75 -2.80 -4.64
CA PHE A 152 -5.80 -1.35 -4.73
C PHE A 152 -7.23 -0.89 -4.45
N ALA A 153 -7.42 -0.01 -3.47
CA ALA A 153 -8.73 0.50 -3.09
C ALA A 153 -8.70 2.03 -3.00
N CYS A 154 -9.58 2.73 -3.71
CA CYS A 154 -9.51 4.18 -3.87
C CYS A 154 -10.70 4.89 -3.23
N LYS A 155 -10.44 6.00 -2.53
CA LYS A 155 -11.47 6.91 -2.05
C LYS A 155 -11.99 7.76 -3.22
N GLY A 156 -13.27 7.62 -3.54
CA GLY A 156 -13.87 8.20 -4.74
C GLY A 156 -13.68 7.30 -5.96
N ASP A 157 -13.90 7.82 -7.17
CA ASP A 157 -14.14 6.99 -8.37
C ASP A 157 -12.95 6.91 -9.35
N ARG A 158 -11.76 7.34 -8.93
CA ARG A 158 -10.58 7.40 -9.81
C ARG A 158 -10.25 6.05 -10.44
N LEU A 159 -10.37 4.96 -9.67
CA LEU A 159 -10.13 3.61 -10.18
C LEU A 159 -11.18 3.18 -11.21
N GLN A 160 -12.44 3.58 -11.05
CA GLN A 160 -13.50 3.30 -12.04
C GLN A 160 -13.23 4.01 -13.37
N ARG A 161 -12.70 5.24 -13.31
CA ARG A 161 -12.36 6.04 -14.49
C ARG A 161 -10.98 5.70 -15.08
N ALA A 162 -10.23 4.80 -14.44
CA ALA A 162 -8.86 4.48 -14.86
C ALA A 162 -8.88 3.50 -16.04
N VAL A 163 -8.41 3.98 -17.19
CA VAL A 163 -8.16 3.14 -18.38
C VAL A 163 -6.68 2.80 -18.46
N ALA A 164 -6.37 1.54 -18.76
CA ALA A 164 -5.01 1.13 -19.04
C ALA A 164 -4.51 1.77 -20.33
N GLY A 165 -3.43 2.55 -20.24
CA GLY A 165 -2.71 3.09 -21.39
C GLY A 165 -1.40 2.35 -21.63
N PRO A 166 -0.63 2.73 -22.67
CA PRO A 166 0.71 2.21 -22.87
C PRO A 166 1.58 2.53 -21.64
N LEU A 167 2.32 1.53 -21.18
CA LEU A 167 3.25 1.70 -20.07
C LEU A 167 4.37 2.66 -20.46
N ARG A 168 4.66 3.62 -19.59
CA ARG A 168 5.76 4.57 -19.74
C ARG A 168 6.55 4.60 -18.45
N ARG A 169 7.88 4.60 -18.56
CA ARG A 169 8.77 4.73 -17.40
C ARG A 169 8.52 6.06 -16.69
N PRO A 170 8.16 6.07 -15.40
CA PRO A 170 8.10 7.29 -14.60
C PRO A 170 9.47 7.97 -14.53
N ALA A 171 9.51 9.30 -14.60
CA ALA A 171 10.77 10.05 -14.57
C ALA A 171 11.62 9.79 -13.32
N ALA A 172 10.97 9.53 -12.17
CA ALA A 172 11.62 9.22 -10.90
C ALA A 172 12.16 7.79 -10.78
N LEU A 173 11.85 6.90 -11.73
CA LEU A 173 12.36 5.52 -11.76
C LEU A 173 13.56 5.42 -12.71
N GLY A 174 14.69 4.93 -12.19
CA GLY A 174 15.87 4.60 -13.00
C GLY A 174 15.58 3.48 -14.01
N ALA A 175 16.47 3.31 -15.00
CA ALA A 175 16.30 2.30 -16.06
C ALA A 175 16.22 0.88 -15.49
N ASP A 176 17.16 0.50 -14.62
CA ASP A 176 17.20 -0.83 -14.01
C ASP A 176 15.96 -1.11 -13.15
N ALA A 177 15.53 -0.13 -12.35
CA ALA A 177 14.31 -0.24 -11.55
C ALA A 177 13.06 -0.37 -12.42
N TRP A 178 13.03 0.33 -13.56
CA TRP A 178 11.94 0.19 -14.52
C TRP A 178 11.90 -1.19 -15.16
N GLU A 179 13.04 -1.72 -15.59
CA GLU A 179 13.13 -3.07 -16.15
C GLU A 179 12.61 -4.13 -15.17
N GLN A 180 13.02 -4.04 -13.89
CA GLN A 180 12.55 -4.94 -12.84
C GLN A 180 11.05 -4.82 -12.56
N LEU A 181 10.49 -3.60 -12.60
CA LEU A 181 9.09 -3.35 -12.27
C LEU A 181 8.13 -3.47 -13.46
N GLN A 182 8.63 -3.51 -14.70
CA GLN A 182 7.80 -3.52 -15.90
C GLN A 182 6.79 -4.68 -15.90
N GLY A 183 7.19 -5.86 -15.42
CA GLY A 183 6.29 -7.00 -15.25
C GLY A 183 5.13 -6.72 -14.29
N ALA A 184 5.39 -6.04 -13.16
CA ALA A 184 4.37 -5.65 -12.20
C ALA A 184 3.42 -4.59 -12.78
N PHE A 185 3.96 -3.58 -13.46
CA PHE A 185 3.15 -2.57 -14.16
C PHE A 185 2.25 -3.19 -15.23
N SER A 186 2.74 -4.20 -15.96
CA SER A 186 1.94 -4.94 -16.95
C SER A 186 0.77 -5.71 -16.30
N ARG A 187 0.98 -6.31 -15.12
CA ARG A 187 -0.11 -6.98 -14.38
C ARG A 187 -1.18 -6.00 -13.91
N VAL A 188 -0.77 -4.84 -13.39
CA VAL A 188 -1.70 -3.77 -13.02
C VAL A 188 -2.51 -3.28 -14.23
N ALA A 189 -1.85 -3.05 -15.37
CA ALA A 189 -2.52 -2.65 -16.60
C ALA A 189 -3.50 -3.72 -17.12
N GLY A 190 -3.10 -5.00 -17.09
CA GLY A 190 -3.97 -6.12 -17.48
C GLY A 190 -5.19 -6.26 -16.57
N ALA A 191 -5.02 -6.10 -15.25
CA ALA A 191 -6.13 -6.12 -14.31
C ALA A 191 -7.14 -4.97 -14.58
N LEU A 192 -6.65 -3.77 -14.89
CA LEU A 192 -7.51 -2.64 -15.29
C LEU A 192 -8.28 -2.93 -16.59
N GLN A 193 -7.65 -3.57 -17.58
CA GLN A 193 -8.30 -3.94 -18.85
C GLN A 193 -9.39 -4.98 -18.65
N ASN A 194 -9.13 -6.00 -17.83
CA ASN A 194 -10.09 -7.08 -17.58
C ASN A 194 -11.29 -6.60 -16.78
N ARG A 195 -11.13 -5.56 -15.96
CA ARG A 195 -12.23 -4.94 -15.21
C ARG A 195 -13.20 -4.16 -16.11
N ALA A 196 -12.73 -3.62 -17.24
CA ALA A 196 -13.55 -2.81 -18.15
C ALA A 196 -14.39 -3.67 -19.13
N ARG A 197 -14.29 -4.99 -19.05
CA ARG A 197 -15.06 -5.97 -19.82
C ARG A 197 -16.18 -6.55 -18.96
#